data_AF-A0AAV3SEK9-F1
#
_entry.id   AF-A0AAV3SEK9-F1
#
_cell.length_a   1.000
_cell.length_b   1.000
_cell.length_c   1.000
_cell.angle_alpha   90.00
_cell.angle_beta   90.00
_cell.angle_gamma   90.00
#
_symmetry.space_group_name_H-M   'P 1'
#
loop_
_entity.id
_entity.type
_entity.pdbx_description
1 polymer ?
#
loop_
_entity_poly.entity_id
_entity_poly.type
_entity_poly.pdbx_seq_one_letter_code
_entity_poly.pdbx_strand_id
1 'polypeptide(L)'
;MALTETIVRELARSKSYDRGQSYYERGAVSNVIRDGETIRANVEGSQYQPYTVTIEFDDADVARTVSSCPYDHGGIYKHRVVVLLTYIRDPEWVSNCRPIAELIADANPEILQNLLVELVDSHPEIADWVETCLTTTNDDIDTNSSVSASLDSIRRQANHVLPKPGQRGYTDPTLTSTNWSRKD
;
A
#
# COMPACT_ATOMS: atom_id res chain seq x y z
N MET A 1 6.85 0.47 30.80
CA MET A 1 6.48 -0.48 31.89
C MET A 1 6.01 -1.78 31.24
N ALA A 2 6.02 -2.94 31.93
CA ALA A 2 5.44 -4.15 31.34
C ALA A 2 3.92 -4.13 31.57
N LEU A 3 3.12 -4.32 30.52
CA LEU A 3 1.66 -4.41 30.62
C LEU A 3 1.26 -5.51 31.61
N THR A 4 0.36 -5.22 32.55
CA THR A 4 -0.15 -6.19 33.54
C THR A 4 -1.68 -6.31 33.49
N GLU A 5 -2.22 -7.41 34.00
CA GLU A 5 -3.68 -7.58 34.09
C GLU A 5 -4.36 -6.49 34.93
N THR A 6 -3.67 -5.95 35.94
CA THR A 6 -4.18 -4.83 36.74
C THR A 6 -4.45 -3.60 35.87
N ILE A 7 -3.52 -3.27 34.98
CA ILE A 7 -3.69 -2.17 34.02
C ILE A 7 -4.88 -2.45 33.09
N VAL A 8 -5.02 -3.69 32.60
CA VAL A 8 -6.18 -4.09 31.78
C VAL A 8 -7.50 -3.94 32.55
N ARG A 9 -7.52 -4.26 33.85
CA ARG A 9 -8.69 -4.08 34.73
C ARG A 9 -9.01 -2.61 34.98
N GLU A 10 -8.02 -1.72 35.01
CA GLU A 10 -8.23 -0.28 35.17
C GLU A 10 -8.75 0.36 33.87
N LEU A 11 -8.26 -0.11 32.71
CA LEU A 11 -8.72 0.34 31.39
C LEU A 11 -10.14 -0.11 31.05
N ALA A 12 -10.59 -1.23 31.62
CA ALA A 12 -11.87 -1.86 31.33
C ALA A 12 -12.89 -1.65 32.47
N ARG A 13 -14.15 -1.38 32.12
CA ARG A 13 -15.24 -1.55 33.10
C ARG A 13 -15.35 -3.02 33.49
N SER A 14 -15.73 -3.32 34.74
CA SER A 14 -15.79 -4.70 35.26
C SER A 14 -16.52 -5.67 34.32
N LYS A 15 -17.70 -5.29 33.81
CA LYS A 15 -18.48 -6.13 32.87
C LYS A 15 -17.78 -6.37 31.53
N SER A 16 -16.99 -5.41 31.04
CA SER A 16 -16.18 -5.58 29.82
C SER A 16 -15.02 -6.54 30.09
N TYR A 17 -14.40 -6.42 31.27
CA TYR A 17 -13.33 -7.31 31.70
C TYR A 17 -13.82 -8.76 31.81
N ASP A 18 -14.91 -9.01 32.53
CA ASP A 18 -15.47 -10.35 32.73
C ASP A 18 -15.83 -11.02 31.40
N ARG A 19 -16.37 -10.25 30.46
CA ARG A 19 -16.66 -10.75 29.11
C ARG A 19 -15.39 -11.03 28.31
N GLY A 20 -14.36 -10.19 28.44
CA GLY A 20 -13.05 -10.43 27.82
C GLY A 20 -12.41 -11.72 28.36
N GLN A 21 -12.46 -11.92 29.68
CA GLN A 21 -12.03 -13.15 30.34
C GLN A 21 -12.76 -14.37 29.79
N SER A 22 -14.09 -14.32 29.66
CA SER A 22 -14.87 -15.42 29.08
C SER A 22 -14.49 -15.72 27.62
N TYR A 23 -14.15 -14.70 26.82
CA TYR A 23 -13.70 -14.90 25.45
C TYR A 23 -12.29 -15.52 25.40
N TYR A 24 -11.44 -15.15 26.35
CA TYR A 24 -10.10 -15.71 26.50
C TYR A 24 -10.17 -17.21 26.82
N GLU A 25 -10.97 -17.58 27.83
CA GLU A 25 -11.18 -18.97 28.23
C GLU A 25 -11.76 -19.86 27.12
N ARG A 26 -12.47 -19.26 26.16
CA ARG A 26 -13.04 -19.94 25.00
C ARG A 26 -12.07 -20.06 23.82
N GLY A 27 -10.87 -19.48 23.91
CA GLY A 27 -9.92 -19.44 22.80
C GLY A 27 -10.41 -18.60 21.62
N ALA A 28 -11.18 -17.54 21.86
CA ALA A 28 -11.82 -16.74 20.81
C ALA A 28 -10.86 -15.84 20.01
N VAL A 29 -9.55 -15.88 20.28
CA VAL A 29 -8.53 -15.04 19.64
C VAL A 29 -7.68 -15.88 18.71
N SER A 30 -7.44 -15.37 17.50
CA SER A 30 -6.57 -16.00 16.51
C SER A 30 -5.73 -14.96 15.77
N ASN A 31 -4.70 -15.42 15.06
CA ASN A 31 -3.84 -14.59 14.23
C ASN A 31 -3.27 -13.38 14.99
N VAL A 32 -2.72 -13.62 16.19
CA VAL A 32 -2.12 -12.57 17.02
C VAL A 32 -0.72 -12.30 16.50
N ILE A 33 -0.55 -11.13 15.88
CA ILE A 33 0.69 -10.68 15.29
C ILE A 33 1.16 -9.45 16.04
N ARG A 34 2.41 -9.47 16.48
CA ARG A 34 3.10 -8.27 16.99
C ARG A 34 4.10 -7.78 15.96
N ASP A 35 4.08 -6.48 15.73
CA ASP A 35 4.99 -5.71 14.87
C ASP A 35 5.44 -4.47 15.66
N GLY A 36 6.64 -4.53 16.24
CA GLY A 36 7.14 -3.51 17.16
C GLY A 36 6.22 -3.26 18.36
N GLU A 37 5.67 -2.05 18.43
CA GLU A 37 4.73 -1.58 19.47
C GLU A 37 3.26 -1.76 19.08
N THR A 38 2.97 -2.48 17.99
CA THR A 38 1.60 -2.74 17.54
C THR A 38 1.27 -4.22 17.62
N ILE A 39 0.11 -4.55 18.20
CA ILE A 39 -0.51 -5.88 18.14
C ILE A 39 -1.74 -5.81 17.26
N ARG A 40 -1.86 -6.79 16.35
CA ARG A 40 -3.06 -7.05 15.56
C ARG A 40 -3.55 -8.46 15.84
N ALA A 41 -4.86 -8.63 15.99
CA ALA A 41 -5.47 -9.93 16.25
C ALA A 41 -6.88 -10.01 15.67
N ASN A 42 -7.31 -11.25 15.40
CA ASN A 42 -8.69 -11.57 15.06
C ASN A 42 -9.42 -12.11 16.29
N VAL A 43 -10.64 -11.65 16.52
CA VAL A 43 -11.47 -12.03 17.67
C VAL A 43 -12.82 -12.51 17.19
N GLU A 44 -13.13 -13.77 17.44
CA GLU A 44 -14.46 -14.33 17.21
C GLU A 44 -15.50 -13.62 18.06
N GLY A 45 -16.71 -13.45 17.53
CA GLY A 45 -17.76 -12.76 18.24
C GLY A 45 -19.14 -13.06 17.67
N SER A 46 -20.02 -12.06 17.67
CA SER A 46 -21.41 -12.22 17.22
C SER A 46 -21.59 -12.23 15.71
N GLN A 47 -20.57 -11.82 14.94
CA GLN A 47 -20.61 -11.79 13.49
C GLN A 47 -19.97 -13.04 12.90
N TYR A 48 -20.32 -13.36 11.65
CA TYR A 48 -19.74 -14.49 10.93
C TYR A 48 -18.23 -14.28 10.70
N GLN A 49 -17.82 -13.10 10.22
CA GLN A 49 -16.40 -12.75 10.15
C GLN A 49 -15.87 -12.32 11.53
N PRO A 50 -14.66 -12.77 11.94
CA PRO A 50 -14.00 -12.28 13.14
C PRO A 50 -13.80 -10.76 13.10
N TYR A 51 -13.81 -10.14 14.28
CA TYR A 51 -13.45 -8.74 14.44
C TYR A 51 -11.94 -8.57 14.43
N THR A 52 -11.44 -7.54 13.75
CA THR A 52 -10.03 -7.15 13.80
C THR A 52 -9.82 -6.18 14.95
N VAL A 53 -8.81 -6.44 15.76
CA VAL A 53 -8.40 -5.59 16.89
C VAL A 53 -6.96 -5.16 16.67
N THR A 54 -6.72 -3.86 16.84
CA THR A 54 -5.38 -3.27 16.83
C THR A 54 -5.12 -2.58 18.15
N ILE A 55 -3.97 -2.85 18.75
CA ILE A 55 -3.51 -2.26 20.00
C ILE A 55 -2.13 -1.66 19.75
N GLU A 56 -1.96 -0.40 20.07
CA GLU A 56 -0.69 0.31 19.98
C GLU A 56 -0.22 0.65 21.39
N PHE A 57 1.04 0.38 21.66
CA PHE A 57 1.73 0.71 22.90
C PHE A 57 2.59 1.97 22.70
N ASP A 58 2.90 2.65 23.81
CA ASP A 58 3.96 3.65 23.89
C ASP A 58 4.90 3.33 25.07
N ASP A 59 5.86 4.22 25.35
CA ASP A 59 6.84 4.09 26.44
C ASP A 59 6.18 3.92 27.83
N ALA A 60 4.96 4.41 28.00
CA ALA A 60 4.22 4.39 29.25
C ALA A 60 3.32 3.15 29.36
N ASP A 61 2.40 2.93 28.42
CA ASP A 61 1.35 1.88 28.46
C ASP A 61 0.60 1.70 27.10
N VAL A 62 -0.67 1.31 27.11
CA VAL A 62 -1.55 1.21 25.93
C VAL A 62 -1.92 2.61 25.45
N ALA A 63 -1.28 3.06 24.35
CA ALA A 63 -1.52 4.36 23.73
C ALA A 63 -2.87 4.43 23.01
N ARG A 64 -3.20 3.38 22.24
CA ARG A 64 -4.42 3.37 21.42
C ARG A 64 -4.98 1.98 21.24
N THR A 65 -6.32 1.90 21.18
CA THR A 65 -7.02 0.65 20.88
C THR A 65 -8.11 0.86 19.85
N VAL A 66 -8.09 0.06 18.79
CA VAL A 66 -9.06 0.08 17.70
C VAL A 66 -9.66 -1.31 17.55
N SER A 67 -10.95 -1.38 17.23
CA SER A 67 -11.64 -2.63 16.97
C SER A 67 -12.67 -2.39 15.88
N SER A 68 -12.79 -3.31 14.92
CA SER A 68 -13.82 -3.26 13.88
C SER A 68 -15.24 -3.52 14.40
N CYS A 69 -15.38 -3.93 15.67
CA CYS A 69 -16.68 -4.09 16.31
C CYS A 69 -17.42 -2.74 16.42
N PRO A 70 -18.67 -2.64 15.93
CA PRO A 70 -19.44 -1.39 15.92
C PRO A 70 -19.95 -0.99 17.32
N TYR A 71 -19.79 -1.86 18.32
CA TYR A 71 -20.29 -1.63 19.67
C TYR A 71 -19.20 -1.06 20.57
N ASP A 72 -19.34 0.21 20.92
CA ASP A 72 -18.58 0.83 22.01
C ASP A 72 -19.49 1.03 23.22
N HIS A 73 -19.18 0.36 24.33
CA HIS A 73 -19.93 0.48 25.58
C HIS A 73 -19.17 1.31 26.63
N GLY A 74 -18.18 2.09 26.22
CA GLY A 74 -17.33 2.92 27.08
C GLY A 74 -16.26 2.10 27.81
N GLY A 75 -15.04 2.65 27.87
CA GLY A 75 -13.83 1.91 28.24
C GLY A 75 -13.40 0.93 27.14
N ILE A 76 -12.33 0.18 27.34
CA ILE A 76 -11.96 -0.84 26.34
C ILE A 76 -13.02 -1.96 26.32
N TYR A 77 -13.59 -2.21 25.14
CA TYR A 77 -14.61 -3.24 24.96
C TYR A 77 -14.00 -4.65 25.03
N LYS A 78 -14.84 -5.67 25.28
CA LYS A 78 -14.40 -7.06 25.53
C LYS A 78 -13.40 -7.61 24.50
N HIS A 79 -13.50 -7.22 23.23
CA HIS A 79 -12.58 -7.67 22.17
C HIS A 79 -11.16 -7.13 22.34
N ARG A 80 -10.99 -5.95 22.93
CA ARG A 80 -9.67 -5.39 23.25
C ARG A 80 -9.11 -6.05 24.50
N VAL A 81 -9.95 -6.25 25.51
CA VAL A 81 -9.57 -6.96 26.74
C VAL A 81 -9.03 -8.35 26.42
N VAL A 82 -9.74 -9.14 25.61
CA VAL A 82 -9.31 -10.51 25.32
C VAL A 82 -7.94 -10.55 24.62
N VAL A 83 -7.67 -9.62 23.69
CA VAL A 83 -6.37 -9.53 23.02
C VAL A 83 -5.25 -9.14 24.00
N LEU A 84 -5.50 -8.19 24.90
CA LEU A 84 -4.53 -7.84 25.96
C LEU A 84 -4.28 -9.01 26.90
N LEU A 85 -5.31 -9.76 27.28
CA LEU A 85 -5.16 -10.95 28.13
C LEU A 85 -4.35 -12.05 27.42
N THR A 86 -4.62 -12.31 26.14
CA THR A 86 -3.83 -13.25 25.32
C THR A 86 -2.37 -12.81 25.26
N TYR A 87 -2.10 -11.52 25.04
CA TYR A 87 -0.73 -11.01 25.01
C TYR A 87 0.01 -11.16 26.35
N ILE A 88 -0.69 -10.96 27.48
CA ILE A 88 -0.08 -11.08 28.83
C ILE A 88 0.15 -12.55 29.22
N ARG A 89 -0.82 -13.42 28.93
CA ARG A 89 -0.85 -14.79 29.44
C ARG A 89 -0.14 -15.79 28.53
N ASP A 90 -0.25 -15.59 27.21
CA ASP A 90 0.27 -16.51 26.19
C ASP A 90 1.19 -15.77 25.22
N PRO A 91 2.30 -15.16 25.69
CA PRO A 91 3.19 -14.39 24.83
C PRO A 91 3.82 -15.23 23.71
N GLU A 92 3.93 -16.55 23.89
CA GLU A 92 4.40 -17.51 22.88
C GLU A 92 3.42 -17.72 21.70
N TRP A 93 2.13 -17.40 21.87
CA TRP A 93 1.13 -17.46 20.80
C TRP A 93 1.09 -16.17 19.96
N VAL A 94 1.82 -15.15 20.39
CA VAL A 94 1.99 -13.90 19.67
C VAL A 94 3.11 -14.10 18.67
N SER A 95 2.73 -14.34 17.42
CA SER A 95 3.68 -14.41 16.32
C SER A 95 4.40 -13.07 16.20
N ASN A 96 5.68 -13.06 16.59
CA ASN A 96 6.52 -11.88 16.49
C ASN A 96 6.96 -11.77 15.03
N CYS A 97 6.20 -11.03 14.23
CA CYS A 97 6.64 -10.69 12.89
C CYS A 97 7.68 -9.58 13.05
N ARG A 98 8.94 -9.88 12.74
CA ARG A 98 9.88 -8.78 12.48
C ARG A 98 9.29 -7.92 11.37
N PRO A 99 9.40 -6.58 11.45
CA PRO A 99 8.98 -5.69 10.38
C PRO A 99 9.49 -6.21 9.05
N ILE A 100 8.65 -6.21 8.01
CA ILE A 100 9.05 -6.73 6.70
C ILE A 100 10.31 -6.02 6.16
N ALA A 101 10.48 -4.75 6.51
CA ALA A 101 11.69 -3.99 6.19
C ALA A 101 12.96 -4.56 6.84
N GLU A 102 12.89 -5.04 8.09
CA GLU A 102 14.02 -5.71 8.75
C GLU A 102 14.30 -7.07 8.11
N LEU A 103 13.24 -7.82 7.77
CA LEU A 103 13.39 -9.10 7.07
C LEU A 103 14.03 -8.90 5.69
N ILE A 104 13.65 -7.85 4.96
CA ILE A 104 14.25 -7.49 3.68
C ILE A 104 15.71 -7.04 3.86
N ALA A 105 16.02 -6.24 4.89
CA ALA A 105 17.37 -5.77 5.16
C ALA A 105 18.35 -6.90 5.49
N ASP A 106 17.87 -7.94 6.21
CA ASP A 106 18.66 -9.12 6.56
C ASP A 106 18.73 -10.16 5.43
N ALA A 107 17.86 -10.05 4.42
CA ALA A 107 17.75 -11.07 3.37
C ALA A 107 18.91 -11.01 2.36
N ASN A 108 19.29 -12.18 1.85
CA ASN A 108 20.23 -12.28 0.73
C ASN A 108 19.63 -11.59 -0.52
N PRO A 109 20.37 -10.68 -1.20
CA PRO A 109 19.91 -10.02 -2.41
C PRO A 109 19.39 -10.98 -3.49
N GLU A 110 19.99 -12.17 -3.67
CA GLU A 110 19.53 -13.15 -4.65
C GLU A 110 18.13 -13.69 -4.33
N ILE A 111 17.84 -13.89 -3.04
CA ILE A 111 16.51 -14.34 -2.59
C ILE A 111 15.49 -13.24 -2.86
N LEU A 112 15.84 -11.99 -2.57
CA LEU A 112 14.95 -10.84 -2.83
C LEU A 112 14.67 -10.67 -4.33
N GLN A 113 15.67 -10.82 -5.19
CA GLN A 113 15.50 -10.75 -6.64
C GLN A 113 14.54 -11.83 -7.15
N ASN A 114 14.73 -13.08 -6.72
CA ASN A 114 13.85 -14.18 -7.11
C ASN A 114 12.42 -13.96 -6.60
N LEU A 115 12.26 -13.49 -5.36
CA LEU A 115 10.95 -13.21 -4.78
C LEU A 115 10.26 -12.04 -5.48
N LEU A 116 11.01 -11.02 -5.93
CA LEU A 116 10.47 -9.91 -6.73
C LEU A 116 9.97 -10.40 -8.10
N VAL A 117 10.71 -11.29 -8.76
CA VAL A 117 10.28 -11.91 -10.02
C VAL A 117 8.98 -12.71 -9.82
N GLU A 118 8.95 -13.57 -8.80
CA GLU A 118 7.75 -14.38 -8.48
C GLU A 118 6.54 -13.49 -8.12
N LEU A 119 6.78 -12.37 -7.43
CA LEU A 119 5.73 -11.42 -7.08
C LEU A 119 5.14 -10.76 -8.32
N VAL A 120 5.98 -10.33 -9.27
CA VAL A 120 5.53 -9.74 -10.55
C VAL A 120 4.82 -10.77 -11.42
N ASP A 121 5.30 -12.02 -11.47
CA ASP A 121 4.62 -13.10 -12.18
C ASP A 121 3.23 -13.39 -11.60
N SER A 122 3.10 -13.30 -10.27
CA SER A 122 1.82 -13.52 -9.56
C SER A 122 0.89 -12.31 -9.60
N HIS A 123 1.44 -11.10 -9.72
CA HIS A 123 0.72 -9.82 -9.72
C HIS A 123 1.22 -8.93 -10.86
N PRO A 124 0.84 -9.19 -12.12
CA PRO A 124 1.36 -8.46 -13.28
C PRO A 124 1.09 -6.95 -13.24
N GLU A 125 0.10 -6.50 -12.47
CA GLU A 125 -0.27 -5.08 -12.35
C GLU A 125 0.83 -4.19 -11.75
N ILE A 126 1.82 -4.77 -11.06
CA ILE A 126 2.92 -3.99 -10.47
C ILE A 126 4.16 -3.90 -11.38
N ALA A 127 4.19 -4.61 -12.51
CA ALA A 127 5.36 -4.70 -13.38
C ALA A 127 5.87 -3.34 -13.86
N ASP A 128 4.96 -2.51 -14.40
CA ASP A 128 5.28 -1.17 -14.94
C ASP A 128 5.89 -0.26 -13.85
N TRP A 129 5.41 -0.39 -12.60
CA TRP A 129 5.94 0.37 -11.47
C TRP A 129 7.36 -0.07 -11.12
N VAL A 130 7.60 -1.38 -11.06
CA VAL A 130 8.95 -1.93 -10.80
C VAL A 130 9.94 -1.48 -11.88
N GLU A 131 9.56 -1.55 -13.16
CA GLU A 131 10.40 -1.10 -14.28
C GLU A 131 10.76 0.40 -14.16
N THR A 132 9.77 1.24 -13.86
CA THR A 132 9.98 2.68 -13.67
C THR A 132 10.96 2.97 -12.53
N CYS A 133 10.86 2.25 -11.41
CA CYS A 133 11.77 2.42 -10.28
C CYS A 133 13.20 1.99 -10.60
N LEU A 134 13.40 0.90 -11.36
CA LEU A 134 14.73 0.41 -11.71
C LEU A 134 15.43 1.27 -12.77
N THR A 135 14.68 1.85 -13.71
CA THR A 135 15.22 2.69 -14.79
C THR A 135 15.65 4.07 -14.33
N THR A 136 14.87 4.70 -13.44
CA THR A 136 15.19 6.03 -12.88
C THR A 136 16.45 6.04 -12.01
N THR A 137 16.84 4.90 -11.44
CA THR A 137 18.05 4.79 -10.60
C THR A 137 19.34 4.65 -11.43
N ASN A 138 19.24 4.28 -12.72
CA ASN A 138 20.39 4.09 -13.61
C ASN A 138 20.77 5.35 -14.41
N ASP A 139 19.88 6.32 -14.56
CA ASP A 139 20.13 7.54 -15.37
C ASP A 139 21.02 8.58 -14.65
N ASP A 140 21.24 8.45 -13.34
CA ASP A 140 22.15 9.29 -12.57
C ASP A 140 23.64 8.97 -12.82
N ILE A 141 23.96 7.88 -13.54
CA ILE A 141 25.35 7.44 -13.76
C ILE A 141 25.86 7.69 -15.20
N ASP A 142 25.04 7.87 -16.24
CA ASP A 142 25.59 7.92 -17.61
C ASP A 142 24.80 8.72 -18.67
N THR A 143 24.41 9.97 -18.37
CA THR A 143 23.75 10.84 -19.36
C THR A 143 24.68 11.91 -19.93
N ASN A 144 25.67 11.53 -20.76
CA ASN A 144 26.31 12.51 -21.65
C ASN A 144 26.77 11.98 -23.03
N SER A 145 26.54 10.72 -23.38
CA SER A 145 26.97 10.18 -24.68
C SER A 145 25.83 9.91 -25.67
N SER A 146 24.66 9.45 -25.21
CA SER A 146 23.59 8.96 -26.11
C SER A 146 22.74 10.07 -26.76
N VAL A 147 22.57 11.22 -26.10
CA VAL A 147 21.67 12.29 -26.59
C VAL A 147 22.23 13.00 -27.84
N SER A 148 23.55 13.02 -28.02
CA SER A 148 24.22 13.67 -29.16
C SER A 148 23.92 12.96 -30.49
N ALA A 149 23.91 11.62 -30.51
CA ALA A 149 23.73 10.86 -31.75
C ALA A 149 22.28 10.95 -32.30
N SER A 150 21.30 11.17 -31.42
CA SER A 150 19.88 11.19 -31.77
C SER A 150 19.44 12.53 -32.38
N LEU A 151 19.97 13.65 -31.90
CA LEU A 151 19.62 14.98 -32.41
C LEU A 151 20.11 15.24 -33.85
N ASP A 152 21.29 14.74 -34.21
CA ASP A 152 21.84 14.91 -35.56
C ASP A 152 21.09 14.08 -36.61
N SER A 153 20.55 12.92 -36.22
CA SER A 153 19.70 12.09 -37.08
C SER A 153 18.39 12.81 -37.42
N ILE A 154 17.73 13.38 -36.41
CA ILE A 154 16.47 14.12 -36.55
C ILE A 154 16.66 15.39 -37.41
N ARG A 155 17.79 16.10 -37.24
CA ARG A 155 18.10 17.31 -38.02
C ARG A 155 18.32 17.03 -39.51
N ARG A 156 18.93 15.89 -39.87
CA ARG A 156 19.13 15.52 -41.28
C ARG A 156 17.82 15.17 -41.97
N GLN A 157 16.86 14.61 -41.24
CA GLN A 157 15.57 14.18 -41.81
C GLN A 157 14.63 15.35 -42.13
N ALA A 158 14.69 16.44 -41.35
CA ALA A 158 13.85 17.63 -41.55
C ALA A 158 14.18 18.43 -42.83
N ASN A 159 15.44 18.40 -43.30
CA ASN A 159 15.88 19.17 -44.48
C ASN A 159 15.52 18.55 -45.83
N HIS A 160 14.90 17.36 -45.86
CA HIS A 160 14.49 16.70 -47.10
C HIS A 160 13.00 16.81 -47.44
N VAL A 161 12.17 17.34 -46.52
CA VAL A 161 10.71 17.31 -46.63
C VAL A 161 10.09 18.67 -46.95
N LEU A 162 10.83 19.78 -46.80
CA LEU A 162 10.30 21.13 -47.05
C LEU A 162 10.78 21.68 -48.41
N PRO A 163 9.87 21.96 -49.37
CA PRO A 163 10.21 22.67 -50.58
C PRO A 163 10.52 24.15 -50.24
N LYS A 164 11.59 24.69 -50.83
CA LYS A 164 11.93 26.11 -50.68
C LYS A 164 10.84 26.99 -51.31
N PRO A 165 10.31 28.02 -50.62
CA PRO A 165 9.35 28.93 -51.23
C PRO A 165 10.08 29.91 -52.15
N GLY A 166 9.70 29.92 -53.44
CA GLY A 166 10.25 30.82 -54.45
C GLY A 166 9.22 31.19 -55.52
N GLN A 167 8.74 32.43 -55.43
CA GLN A 167 8.45 33.39 -56.52
C GLN A 167 7.34 33.13 -57.57
N ARG A 168 6.52 34.19 -57.77
CA ARG A 168 5.56 34.51 -58.87
C ARG A 168 4.18 33.83 -58.76
N GLY A 169 3.05 34.48 -59.02
CA GLY A 169 2.73 35.81 -59.51
C GLY A 169 1.21 35.87 -59.74
N TYR A 170 0.61 37.01 -59.43
CA TYR A 170 -0.82 37.35 -59.57
C TYR A 170 -1.32 37.28 -61.03
N THR A 171 -2.53 36.76 -61.25
CA THR A 171 -3.66 37.40 -61.99
C THR A 171 -4.94 36.56 -61.92
N ASP A 172 -6.03 37.22 -61.53
CA ASP A 172 -7.44 36.83 -61.62
C ASP A 172 -7.96 36.97 -63.06
N PRO A 173 -8.81 36.03 -63.54
CA PRO A 173 -9.95 36.45 -64.36
C PRO A 173 -11.26 35.68 -64.08
N THR A 174 -12.24 36.42 -63.55
CA THR A 174 -13.64 36.56 -64.00
C THR A 174 -14.52 35.33 -64.33
N LEU A 175 -15.69 35.31 -63.67
CA LEU A 175 -17.04 34.98 -64.19
C LEU A 175 -17.24 33.56 -64.77
N THR A 176 -18.11 32.71 -64.22
CA THR A 176 -19.57 32.86 -64.32
C THR A 176 -20.28 31.74 -63.53
N SER A 177 -21.47 32.09 -63.03
CA SER A 177 -22.64 31.30 -62.65
C SER A 177 -22.63 29.79 -62.94
N THR A 178 -23.16 28.98 -62.01
CA THR A 178 -24.52 28.40 -62.14
C THR A 178 -24.89 27.58 -60.90
N ASN A 179 -26.13 27.79 -60.46
CA ASN A 179 -26.90 27.07 -59.45
C ASN A 179 -26.81 25.53 -59.50
N TRP A 180 -26.95 24.89 -58.33
CA TRP A 180 -27.81 23.71 -58.22
C TRP A 180 -28.41 23.55 -56.81
N SER A 181 -29.74 23.70 -56.72
CA SER A 181 -30.58 23.31 -55.57
C SER A 181 -30.94 21.82 -55.63
N ARG A 182 -31.09 21.16 -54.47
CA ARG A 182 -32.10 20.11 -54.18
C ARG A 182 -32.04 19.86 -52.66
N LYS A 183 -33.08 20.24 -51.91
CA LYS A 183 -34.40 19.60 -51.72
C LYS A 183 -34.32 18.43 -50.73
N ASP A 184 -34.91 18.68 -49.57
CA ASP A 184 -35.76 17.73 -48.83
C ASP A 184 -36.98 17.31 -49.68
#